data_AF-A0A2P7YG98-F1
#
_entry.id   AF-A0A2P7YG98-F1
#
_cell.length_a   1.000
_cell.length_b   1.000
_cell.length_c   1.000
_cell.angle_alpha   90.00
_cell.angle_beta   90.00
_cell.angle_gamma   90.00
#
_symmetry.space_group_name_H-M   'P 1'
#
loop_
_entity.id
_entity.type
_entity.pdbx_description
1 polymer ?
#
loop_
_entity_poly.entity_id
_entity_poly.type
_entity_poly.pdbx_seq_one_letter_code
_entity_poly.pdbx_strand_id
1 'polypeptide(L)'
;MSVATCFFISATFHALINHSAEYYRLYLKIDYCGIMVLILADFVTGEYLGFYCEPNPRNLYWGLIGLFTASTAFFVLHAKYQSHEYRNMRVAAFTALGMSAFVPIIHGMLLYDMAEFAARSGLYWYVAEGVVVAVAVLLFVTKFPESWRPGSFDIYGSSHQWFHILTVGTVLLHLRGLWAGYDHNYHEQRCQ
;
A
#
# COMPACT_ATOMS: atom_id res chain seq x y z
N MET A 1 10.80 1.17 9.27
CA MET A 1 11.92 0.77 8.39
C MET A 1 11.47 0.61 6.94
N SER A 2 10.39 -0.12 6.65
CA SER A 2 9.82 -0.29 5.29
C SER A 2 9.59 1.02 4.54
N VAL A 3 8.95 2.01 5.19
CA VAL A 3 8.67 3.34 4.63
C VAL A 3 9.93 4.03 4.10
N ALA A 4 10.94 4.20 4.96
CA ALA A 4 12.18 4.87 4.60
C ALA A 4 12.90 4.14 3.45
N THR A 5 12.93 2.80 3.51
CA THR A 5 13.52 1.98 2.46
C THR A 5 12.78 2.13 1.14
N CYS A 6 11.44 2.08 1.13
CA CYS A 6 10.62 2.22 -0.08
C CYS A 6 10.86 3.59 -0.74
N PHE A 7 10.78 4.68 0.02
CA PHE A 7 10.99 6.02 -0.55
C PHE A 7 12.44 6.24 -1.00
N PHE A 8 13.42 5.71 -0.27
CA PHE A 8 14.83 5.80 -0.68
C PHE A 8 15.10 5.04 -1.99
N ILE A 9 14.57 3.82 -2.12
CA ILE A 9 14.65 3.04 -3.36
C ILE A 9 13.99 3.82 -4.51
N SER A 10 12.79 4.36 -4.28
CA SER A 10 12.05 5.08 -5.31
C SER A 10 12.76 6.36 -5.77
N ALA A 11 13.27 7.14 -4.82
CA ALA A 11 14.08 8.32 -5.11
C ALA A 11 15.35 7.97 -5.90
N THR A 12 16.02 6.87 -5.52
CA THR A 12 17.22 6.39 -6.23
C THR A 12 16.89 5.96 -7.66
N PHE A 13 15.81 5.21 -7.87
CA PHE A 13 15.35 4.83 -9.21
C PHE A 13 15.10 6.07 -10.07
N HIS A 14 14.33 7.04 -9.57
CA HIS A 14 14.00 8.24 -10.33
C HIS A 14 15.21 9.14 -10.60
N ALA A 15 16.19 9.20 -9.69
CA ALA A 15 17.44 9.93 -9.91
C ALA A 15 18.31 9.28 -11.01
N LEU A 16 18.24 7.96 -11.17
CA LEU A 16 19.10 7.19 -12.08
C LEU A 16 18.37 6.66 -13.32
N ILE A 17 17.11 7.06 -13.54
CA ILE A 17 16.22 6.47 -14.55
C ILE A 17 16.79 6.57 -15.99
N ASN A 18 17.59 7.60 -16.26
CA ASN A 18 18.19 7.87 -17.58
C ASN A 18 19.62 7.32 -17.72
N HIS A 19 20.13 6.56 -16.76
CA HIS A 19 21.51 6.07 -16.78
C HIS A 19 21.77 5.05 -17.91
N SER A 20 20.98 3.97 -17.97
CA SER A 20 21.00 3.02 -19.08
C SER A 20 19.74 2.15 -19.08
N ALA A 21 19.44 1.49 -20.20
CA ALA A 21 18.28 0.61 -20.30
C ALA A 21 18.32 -0.58 -19.34
N GLU A 22 19.52 -1.07 -18.98
CA GLU A 22 19.70 -2.15 -18.00
C GLU A 22 19.37 -1.66 -16.59
N TYR A 23 19.92 -0.51 -16.20
CA TYR A 23 19.65 0.11 -14.89
C TYR A 23 18.17 0.44 -14.73
N TYR A 24 17.54 1.03 -15.76
CA TYR A 24 16.11 1.29 -15.79
C TYR A 24 15.29 0.05 -15.45
N ARG A 25 15.56 -1.07 -16.13
CA ARG A 25 14.80 -2.32 -15.94
C ARG A 25 15.03 -2.94 -14.55
N LEU A 26 16.25 -2.87 -14.03
CA LEU A 26 16.58 -3.42 -12.72
C LEU A 26 15.94 -2.57 -11.61
N TYR A 27 16.19 -1.27 -11.59
CA TYR A 27 15.72 -0.40 -10.52
C TYR A 27 14.21 -0.19 -10.54
N LEU A 28 13.55 -0.25 -11.71
CA LEU A 28 12.09 -0.28 -11.78
C LEU A 28 11.51 -1.49 -11.02
N LYS A 29 12.16 -2.66 -11.13
CA LYS A 29 11.75 -3.85 -10.39
C LYS A 29 12.01 -3.70 -8.89
N ILE A 30 13.14 -3.12 -8.50
CA ILE A 30 13.47 -2.85 -7.10
C ILE A 30 12.47 -1.84 -6.50
N ASP A 31 12.07 -0.82 -7.26
CA ASP A 31 11.03 0.14 -6.88
C ASP A 31 9.68 -0.57 -6.63
N TYR A 32 9.25 -1.47 -7.53
CA TYR A 32 8.08 -2.31 -7.29
C TYR A 32 8.24 -3.20 -6.04
N CYS A 33 9.42 -3.75 -5.77
CA CYS A 33 9.68 -4.48 -4.53
C CYS A 33 9.51 -3.59 -3.29
N GLY A 34 9.97 -2.34 -3.35
CA GLY A 34 9.78 -1.35 -2.29
C GLY A 34 8.30 -1.17 -1.96
N ILE A 35 7.45 -0.98 -2.97
CA ILE A 35 6.00 -0.84 -2.82
C ILE A 35 5.40 -2.11 -2.20
N MET A 36 5.76 -3.29 -2.68
CA MET A 36 5.25 -4.56 -2.14
C MET A 36 5.63 -4.78 -0.67
N VAL A 37 6.87 -4.44 -0.29
CA VAL A 37 7.34 -4.53 1.10
C VAL A 37 6.63 -3.51 1.99
N LEU A 38 6.37 -2.30 1.48
CA LEU A 38 5.60 -1.29 2.20
C LEU A 38 4.17 -1.78 2.47
N ILE A 39 3.46 -2.23 1.44
CA ILE A 39 2.09 -2.76 1.57
C ILE A 39 2.05 -3.94 2.56
N LEU A 40 2.99 -4.88 2.45
CA LEU A 40 3.07 -6.01 3.37
C LEU A 40 3.24 -5.55 4.83
N ALA A 41 4.11 -4.57 5.08
CA ALA A 41 4.33 -4.03 6.42
C ALA A 41 3.09 -3.31 6.97
N ASP A 42 2.41 -2.54 6.13
CA ASP A 42 1.20 -1.80 6.51
C ASP A 42 0.06 -2.77 6.88
N PHE A 43 -0.14 -3.82 6.10
CA PHE A 43 -1.11 -4.88 6.43
C PHE A 43 -0.74 -5.63 7.71
N VAL A 44 0.51 -6.07 7.84
CA VAL A 44 0.95 -6.83 9.02
C VAL A 44 0.73 -6.03 10.31
N THR A 45 1.06 -4.74 10.29
CA THR A 45 0.91 -3.86 11.45
C THR A 45 -0.54 -3.45 11.70
N GLY A 46 -1.32 -3.15 10.66
CA GLY A 46 -2.75 -2.86 10.78
C GLY A 46 -3.57 -4.04 11.30
N GLU A 47 -3.34 -5.24 10.75
CA GLU A 47 -3.99 -6.48 11.19
C GLU A 47 -3.57 -6.90 12.59
N TYR A 48 -2.32 -6.59 12.98
CA TYR A 48 -1.86 -6.81 14.35
C TYR A 48 -2.72 -6.04 15.37
N LEU A 49 -3.01 -4.77 15.12
CA LEU A 49 -3.84 -3.96 16.03
C LEU A 49 -5.33 -4.29 15.88
N GLY A 50 -5.81 -4.51 14.65
CA GLY A 50 -7.21 -4.87 14.40
C GLY A 50 -7.62 -6.19 15.06
N PHE A 51 -6.70 -7.15 15.13
CA PHE A 51 -6.90 -8.47 15.73
C PHE A 51 -5.93 -8.71 16.89
N TYR A 52 -5.67 -7.69 17.69
CA TYR A 52 -4.68 -7.75 18.78
C TYR A 52 -4.92 -8.91 19.75
N CYS A 53 -6.18 -9.08 20.18
CA CYS A 53 -6.61 -10.17 21.06
C CYS A 53 -6.95 -11.47 20.33
N GLU A 54 -6.93 -11.49 18.99
CA GLU A 54 -7.47 -12.57 18.18
C GLU A 54 -6.36 -13.20 17.32
N PRO A 55 -5.52 -14.08 17.90
CA PRO A 55 -4.33 -14.59 17.22
C PRO A 55 -4.66 -15.43 15.99
N ASN A 56 -5.80 -16.13 15.98
CA ASN A 56 -6.20 -16.98 14.87
C ASN A 56 -6.51 -16.18 13.59
N PRO A 57 -7.47 -15.23 13.57
CA PRO A 57 -7.71 -14.41 12.38
C PRO A 57 -6.48 -13.58 12.00
N ARG A 58 -5.73 -13.05 12.98
CA ARG A 58 -4.47 -12.33 12.70
C ARG A 58 -3.49 -13.17 11.88
N ASN A 59 -3.17 -14.37 12.35
CA ASN A 59 -2.20 -15.23 11.68
C ASN A 59 -2.70 -15.71 10.31
N LEU A 60 -4.01 -15.94 10.18
CA LEU A 60 -4.63 -16.25 8.89
C LEU A 60 -4.42 -15.10 7.88
N TYR A 61 -4.74 -13.87 8.27
CA TYR A 61 -4.61 -12.72 7.38
C TYR A 61 -3.15 -12.38 7.05
N TRP A 62 -2.24 -12.51 8.01
CA TRP A 62 -0.79 -12.45 7.76
C TRP A 62 -0.32 -13.47 6.71
N GLY A 63 -0.83 -14.70 6.79
CA GLY A 63 -0.55 -15.73 5.77
C GLY A 63 -1.09 -15.36 4.40
N LEU A 64 -2.33 -14.84 4.34
CA LEU A 64 -2.98 -14.43 3.09
C LEU A 64 -2.28 -13.24 2.43
N ILE A 65 -1.92 -12.20 3.20
CA ILE A 65 -1.20 -11.06 2.64
C ILE A 65 0.21 -11.45 2.18
N GLY A 66 0.88 -12.35 2.91
CA GLY A 66 2.15 -12.94 2.46
C GLY A 66 2.01 -13.66 1.12
N LEU A 67 0.96 -14.47 0.95
CA LEU A 67 0.67 -15.19 -0.29
C LEU A 67 0.34 -14.25 -1.46
N PHE A 68 -0.48 -13.23 -1.24
CA PHE A 68 -0.81 -12.23 -2.27
C PHE A 68 0.41 -11.39 -2.65
N THR A 69 1.25 -11.02 -1.68
CA THR A 69 2.49 -10.29 -1.94
C THR A 69 3.46 -11.16 -2.76
N ALA A 70 3.64 -12.42 -2.39
CA ALA A 70 4.49 -13.36 -3.14
C ALA A 70 3.98 -13.60 -4.56
N SER A 71 2.66 -13.75 -4.73
CA SER A 71 2.03 -13.91 -6.04
C SER A 71 2.21 -12.66 -6.91
N THR A 72 2.04 -11.47 -6.33
CA THR A 72 2.27 -10.19 -7.01
C THR A 72 3.74 -10.07 -7.43
N ALA A 73 4.67 -10.38 -6.53
CA ALA A 73 6.10 -10.38 -6.82
C ALA A 73 6.45 -11.34 -7.97
N PHE A 74 5.86 -12.54 -7.99
CA PHE A 74 6.05 -13.49 -9.09
C PHE A 74 5.62 -12.90 -10.44
N PHE A 75 4.41 -12.33 -10.54
CA PHE A 75 3.93 -11.75 -11.80
C PHE A 75 4.70 -10.48 -12.20
N VAL A 76 5.16 -9.69 -11.24
CA VAL A 76 5.81 -8.39 -11.48
C VAL A 76 7.30 -8.53 -11.77
N LEU A 77 8.00 -9.51 -11.21
CA LEU A 77 9.46 -9.62 -11.30
C LEU A 77 9.91 -10.64 -12.35
N HIS A 78 9.12 -11.70 -12.56
CA HIS A 78 9.49 -12.79 -13.45
C HIS A 78 9.55 -12.34 -14.91
N ALA A 79 10.65 -12.70 -15.59
CA ALA A 79 10.97 -12.21 -16.95
C ALA A 79 9.87 -12.53 -17.98
N LYS A 80 9.27 -13.72 -17.89
CA LYS A 80 8.16 -14.16 -18.77
C LYS A 80 6.98 -13.18 -18.80
N TYR A 81 6.66 -12.55 -17.67
CA TYR A 81 5.46 -11.73 -17.52
C TYR A 81 5.72 -10.24 -17.71
N GLN A 82 6.86 -9.85 -18.29
CA GLN A 82 7.22 -8.43 -18.52
C GLN A 82 6.63 -7.86 -19.81
N SER A 83 6.13 -8.70 -20.72
CA SER A 83 5.54 -8.24 -21.99
C SER A 83 4.27 -7.41 -21.74
N HIS A 84 3.86 -6.68 -22.77
CA HIS A 84 2.63 -5.86 -22.73
C HIS A 84 1.38 -6.72 -22.57
N GLU A 85 1.38 -7.96 -23.10
CA GLU A 85 0.28 -8.93 -22.97
C GLU A 85 -0.09 -9.21 -21.51
N TYR A 86 0.91 -9.31 -20.64
CA TYR A 86 0.71 -9.59 -19.21
C TYR A 86 0.49 -8.34 -18.35
N ARG A 87 0.38 -7.15 -18.94
CA ARG A 87 0.17 -5.90 -18.21
C ARG A 87 -1.06 -5.95 -17.32
N ASN A 88 -2.19 -6.43 -17.85
CA ASN A 88 -3.44 -6.52 -17.11
C ASN A 88 -3.33 -7.49 -15.93
N MET A 89 -2.57 -8.58 -16.09
CA MET A 89 -2.34 -9.54 -15.00
C MET A 89 -1.52 -8.92 -13.86
N ARG A 90 -0.46 -8.15 -14.17
CA ARG A 90 0.32 -7.43 -13.16
C ARG A 90 -0.51 -6.38 -12.42
N VAL A 91 -1.33 -5.63 -13.16
CA VAL A 91 -2.26 -4.64 -12.57
C VAL A 91 -3.30 -5.33 -11.69
N ALA A 92 -3.88 -6.44 -12.15
CA ALA A 92 -4.84 -7.21 -11.38
C ALA A 92 -4.21 -7.76 -10.09
N ALA A 93 -2.96 -8.22 -10.12
CA ALA A 93 -2.25 -8.68 -8.92
C ALA A 93 -2.08 -7.57 -7.87
N PHE A 94 -1.58 -6.39 -8.27
CA PHE A 94 -1.51 -5.23 -7.37
C PHE A 94 -2.88 -4.77 -6.87
N THR A 95 -3.90 -4.81 -7.73
CA THR A 95 -5.27 -4.45 -7.35
C THR A 95 -5.81 -5.42 -6.31
N ALA A 96 -5.65 -6.73 -6.52
CA ALA A 96 -6.07 -7.76 -5.58
C ALA A 96 -5.35 -7.63 -4.23
N LEU A 97 -4.05 -7.32 -4.26
CA LEU A 97 -3.25 -7.05 -3.06
C LEU A 97 -3.78 -5.86 -2.25
N GLY A 98 -4.17 -4.77 -2.90
CA GLY A 98 -4.77 -3.62 -2.21
C GLY A 98 -6.19 -3.91 -1.72
N MET A 99 -7.02 -4.52 -2.57
CA MET A 99 -8.42 -4.83 -2.26
C MET A 99 -8.57 -5.90 -1.19
N SER A 100 -7.54 -6.69 -0.88
CA SER A 100 -7.61 -7.67 0.20
C SER A 100 -7.79 -7.02 1.57
N ALA A 101 -7.48 -5.73 1.75
CA ALA A 101 -7.68 -4.99 3.00
C ALA A 101 -9.15 -4.97 3.47
N PHE A 102 -10.10 -5.02 2.53
CA PHE A 102 -11.53 -4.98 2.87
C PHE A 102 -11.96 -6.20 3.71
N VAL A 103 -11.38 -7.37 3.46
CA VAL A 103 -11.77 -8.61 4.15
C VAL A 103 -11.49 -8.57 5.66
N PRO A 104 -10.27 -8.29 6.14
CA PRO A 104 -10.00 -8.18 7.57
C PRO A 104 -10.73 -7.00 8.22
N ILE A 105 -10.92 -5.87 7.51
CA ILE A 105 -11.68 -4.73 8.03
C ILE A 105 -13.14 -5.12 8.27
N ILE A 106 -13.80 -5.73 7.28
CA ILE A 106 -15.19 -6.18 7.40
C ILE A 106 -15.30 -7.24 8.50
N HIS A 107 -14.39 -8.20 8.57
CA HIS A 107 -14.41 -9.21 9.63
C HIS A 107 -14.27 -8.57 11.02
N GLY A 108 -13.36 -7.61 11.20
CA GLY A 108 -13.23 -6.89 12.47
C GLY A 108 -14.50 -6.12 12.86
N MET A 109 -15.16 -5.48 11.90
CA MET A 109 -16.46 -4.80 12.10
C MET A 109 -17.62 -5.74 12.43
N LEU A 110 -17.52 -7.03 12.08
CA LEU A 110 -18.51 -8.04 12.41
C LEU A 110 -18.23 -8.69 13.78
N LEU A 111 -16.97 -8.71 14.20
CA LEU A 111 -16.54 -9.32 15.46
C LEU A 111 -16.77 -8.38 16.66
N TYR A 112 -16.64 -7.07 16.44
CA TYR A 112 -16.74 -6.04 17.47
C TYR A 112 -17.76 -4.98 17.09
N ASP A 113 -18.33 -4.31 18.09
CA ASP A 113 -19.13 -3.11 17.83
C ASP A 113 -18.29 -2.04 17.12
N MET A 114 -18.90 -1.30 16.20
CA MET A 114 -18.19 -0.33 15.33
C MET A 114 -17.33 0.68 16.10
N ALA A 115 -17.84 1.21 17.21
CA ALA A 115 -17.13 2.18 18.03
C ALA A 115 -15.90 1.54 18.71
N GLU A 116 -16.05 0.32 19.20
CA GLU A 116 -14.97 -0.45 19.81
C GLU A 116 -13.90 -0.80 18.76
N PHE A 117 -14.31 -1.35 17.62
CA PHE A 117 -13.38 -1.69 16.55
C PHE A 117 -12.62 -0.47 16.05
N ALA A 118 -13.31 0.66 15.89
CA ALA A 118 -12.69 1.89 15.42
C ALA A 118 -11.66 2.45 16.41
N ALA A 119 -11.97 2.46 17.71
CA ALA A 119 -11.06 2.93 18.74
C ALA A 119 -9.79 2.07 18.82
N ARG A 120 -9.95 0.74 18.79
CA ARG A 120 -8.82 -0.18 18.97
C ARG A 120 -7.95 -0.39 17.73
N SER A 121 -8.52 -0.31 16.54
CA SER A 121 -7.76 -0.52 15.31
C SER A 121 -7.22 0.79 14.72
N GLY A 122 -7.84 1.93 15.05
CA GLY A 122 -7.63 3.18 14.34
C GLY A 122 -8.41 3.28 13.02
N LEU A 123 -9.48 2.48 12.84
CA LEU A 123 -10.24 2.30 11.59
C LEU A 123 -10.49 3.59 10.80
N TYR A 124 -10.90 4.68 11.43
CA TYR A 124 -11.22 5.92 10.71
C TYR A 124 -10.00 6.50 9.96
N TRP A 125 -8.80 6.29 10.49
CA TRP A 125 -7.56 6.67 9.79
C TRP A 125 -7.30 5.77 8.59
N TYR A 126 -7.57 4.46 8.68
CA TYR A 126 -7.47 3.54 7.54
C TYR A 126 -8.53 3.81 6.47
N VAL A 127 -9.73 4.27 6.85
CA VAL A 127 -10.73 4.73 5.88
C VAL A 127 -10.23 5.97 5.14
N ALA A 128 -9.68 6.95 5.86
CA ALA A 128 -9.07 8.12 5.24
C ALA A 128 -7.88 7.75 4.33
N GLU A 129 -7.04 6.83 4.79
CA GLU A 129 -5.94 6.25 4.02
C GLU A 129 -6.44 5.64 2.71
N GLY A 130 -7.47 4.79 2.78
CA GLY A 130 -8.08 4.15 1.61
C GLY A 130 -8.63 5.16 0.60
N VAL A 131 -9.23 6.26 1.06
CA VAL A 131 -9.69 7.35 0.18
C VAL A 131 -8.50 8.03 -0.51
N VAL A 132 -7.44 8.36 0.23
CA VAL A 132 -6.24 9.00 -0.35
C VAL A 132 -5.54 8.09 -1.35
N VAL A 133 -5.42 6.79 -1.06
CA VAL A 133 -4.90 5.79 -1.99
C VAL A 133 -5.76 5.70 -3.25
N ALA A 134 -7.08 5.66 -3.11
CA ALA A 134 -7.97 5.62 -4.27
C ALA A 134 -7.80 6.84 -5.17
N VAL A 135 -7.70 8.03 -4.60
CA VAL A 135 -7.41 9.26 -5.37
C VAL A 135 -6.04 9.20 -6.04
N ALA A 136 -5.00 8.77 -5.33
CA ALA A 136 -3.66 8.64 -5.87
C ALA A 136 -3.62 7.70 -7.09
N VAL A 137 -4.23 6.51 -6.95
CA VAL A 137 -4.34 5.52 -8.03
C VAL A 137 -5.15 6.07 -9.21
N LEU A 138 -6.26 6.75 -8.95
CA LEU A 138 -7.07 7.38 -10.01
C LEU A 138 -6.27 8.41 -10.80
N LEU A 139 -5.55 9.31 -10.13
CA LEU A 139 -4.67 10.28 -10.81
C LEU A 139 -3.60 9.56 -11.63
N PHE A 140 -2.91 8.59 -11.03
CA PHE A 140 -1.84 7.83 -11.68
C PHE A 140 -2.29 7.06 -12.93
N VAL A 141 -3.48 6.45 -12.89
CA VAL A 141 -4.03 5.65 -14.01
C VAL A 141 -4.59 6.55 -15.10
N THR A 142 -5.34 7.60 -14.74
CA THR A 142 -5.96 8.53 -15.71
C THR A 142 -4.95 9.50 -16.31
N LYS A 143 -3.74 9.59 -15.74
CA LYS A 143 -2.72 10.57 -16.11
C LYS A 143 -3.23 12.01 -16.01
N PHE A 144 -4.21 12.27 -15.15
CA PHE A 144 -4.66 13.63 -14.89
C PHE A 144 -3.67 14.33 -13.94
N PRO A 145 -3.26 15.57 -14.21
CA PRO A 145 -3.80 16.50 -15.23
C PRO A 145 -3.07 16.51 -16.58
N GLU A 146 -1.96 15.79 -16.77
CA GLU A 146 -1.17 15.85 -18.00
C GLU A 146 -1.90 15.30 -19.25
N SER A 147 -2.86 14.39 -19.07
CA SER A 147 -3.74 13.93 -20.12
C SER A 147 -4.75 14.99 -20.57
N TRP A 148 -5.05 15.96 -19.70
CA TRP A 148 -5.97 17.07 -20.03
C TRP A 148 -5.27 18.20 -20.78
N ARG A 149 -4.02 18.54 -20.40
CA ARG A 149 -3.20 19.53 -21.09
C ARG A 149 -1.77 19.04 -21.29
N PRO A 150 -1.50 18.27 -22.37
CA PRO A 150 -0.16 17.78 -22.69
C PRO A 150 0.85 18.92 -22.78
N GLY A 151 2.07 18.72 -22.27
CA GLY A 151 3.15 19.71 -22.25
C GLY A 151 3.06 20.75 -21.11
N SER A 152 1.92 20.86 -20.42
CA SER A 152 1.76 21.86 -19.34
C SER A 152 2.28 21.39 -17.99
N PHE A 153 2.48 20.08 -17.81
CA PHE A 153 2.83 19.44 -16.53
C PHE A 153 4.12 18.61 -16.62
N ASP A 154 5.01 18.97 -17.56
CA ASP A 154 6.22 18.19 -17.84
C ASP A 154 7.23 18.24 -16.68
N ILE A 155 7.28 19.37 -15.95
CA ILE A 155 8.21 19.57 -14.83
C ILE A 155 7.49 19.47 -13.48
N TYR A 156 6.31 20.09 -13.35
CA TYR A 156 5.57 20.19 -12.10
C TYR A 156 4.10 19.83 -12.27
N GLY A 157 3.53 19.15 -11.27
CA GLY A 157 2.11 18.83 -11.17
C GLY A 157 1.66 17.64 -12.00
N SER A 158 2.58 16.78 -12.48
CA SER A 158 2.21 15.55 -13.17
C SER A 158 1.52 14.56 -12.24
N SER A 159 0.70 13.66 -12.78
CA SER A 159 0.02 12.61 -12.01
C SER A 159 0.99 11.75 -11.19
N HIS A 160 2.20 11.52 -11.70
CA HIS A 160 3.23 10.73 -11.02
C HIS A 160 3.80 11.46 -9.80
N GLN A 161 3.95 12.80 -9.87
CA GLN A 161 4.33 13.60 -8.71
C GLN A 161 3.23 13.62 -7.65
N TRP A 162 1.97 13.78 -8.07
CA TRP A 162 0.83 13.71 -7.16
C TRP A 162 0.71 12.33 -6.51
N PHE A 163 0.94 11.25 -7.26
CA PHE A 163 0.96 9.90 -6.72
C PHE A 163 1.97 9.76 -5.57
N HIS A 164 3.20 10.25 -5.74
CA HIS A 164 4.22 10.25 -4.68
C HIS A 164 3.83 11.10 -3.47
N ILE A 165 3.33 12.33 -3.68
CA ILE A 165 2.89 13.22 -2.60
C ILE A 165 1.76 12.57 -1.79
N LEU A 166 0.75 12.01 -2.47
CA LEU A 166 -0.37 11.36 -1.82
C LEU A 166 0.06 10.07 -1.11
N THR A 167 1.02 9.33 -1.66
CA THR A 167 1.58 8.13 -0.99
C THR A 167 2.28 8.50 0.33
N VAL A 168 2.98 9.64 0.40
CA VAL A 168 3.49 10.15 1.69
C VAL A 168 2.34 10.42 2.66
N GLY A 169 1.25 11.05 2.19
CA GLY A 169 0.05 11.28 2.98
C GLY A 169 -0.59 10.00 3.51
N THR A 170 -0.72 8.98 2.66
CA THR A 170 -1.19 7.63 3.01
C THR A 170 -0.38 7.04 4.16
N VAL A 171 0.95 7.06 4.06
CA VAL A 171 1.82 6.51 5.12
C VAL A 171 1.69 7.28 6.43
N LEU A 172 1.50 8.60 6.39
CA LEU A 172 1.26 9.40 7.59
C LEU A 172 -0.09 9.08 8.24
N LEU A 173 -1.14 8.88 7.43
CA LEU A 173 -2.45 8.44 7.91
C LEU A 173 -2.36 7.03 8.52
N HIS A 174 -1.66 6.11 7.87
CA HIS A 174 -1.40 4.77 8.37
C HIS A 174 -0.72 4.81 9.73
N LEU A 175 0.39 5.56 9.85
CA LEU A 175 1.11 5.74 11.11
C LEU A 175 0.22 6.35 12.19
N ARG A 176 -0.64 7.32 11.85
CA ARG A 176 -1.58 7.91 12.80
C ARG A 176 -2.62 6.91 13.28
N GLY A 177 -3.12 6.05 12.38
CA GLY A 177 -4.02 4.94 12.68
C GLY A 177 -3.37 3.94 13.63
N LEU A 178 -2.16 3.49 13.31
CA LEU A 178 -1.37 2.61 14.17
C LEU A 178 -1.17 3.22 15.56
N TRP A 179 -0.79 4.49 15.63
CA TRP A 179 -0.59 5.18 16.92
C TRP A 179 -1.87 5.25 17.73
N ALA A 180 -3.00 5.62 17.09
CA ALA A 180 -4.29 5.70 17.77
C ALA A 180 -4.75 4.34 18.31
N GLY A 181 -4.65 3.29 17.49
CA GLY A 181 -4.99 1.93 17.92
C GLY A 181 -4.05 1.43 19.01
N TYR A 182 -2.74 1.66 18.90
CA TYR A 182 -1.77 1.26 19.90
C TYR A 182 -2.02 1.95 21.25
N ASP A 183 -2.21 3.27 21.25
CA ASP A 183 -2.49 4.07 22.45
C ASP A 183 -3.73 3.56 23.20
N HIS A 184 -4.82 3.30 22.47
CA HIS A 184 -6.03 2.72 23.04
C HIS A 184 -5.78 1.31 23.62
N ASN A 185 -5.14 0.42 22.86
CA ASN A 185 -4.85 -0.93 23.36
C ASN A 185 -3.83 -0.95 24.51
N TYR A 186 -2.97 0.06 24.65
CA TYR A 186 -2.04 0.17 25.76
C TYR A 186 -2.76 0.52 27.07
N HIS A 187 -3.74 1.43 27.02
CA HIS A 187 -4.46 1.90 28.20
C HIS A 187 -5.68 1.04 28.57
N GLU A 188 -6.31 0.38 27.60
CA GLU A 188 -7.57 -0.35 27.79
C GLU A 188 -7.43 -1.86 27.49
N GLN A 189 -6.32 -2.49 27.91
CA GLN A 189 -6.11 -3.93 27.66
C GLN A 189 -7.26 -4.78 28.22
N ARG A 190 -8.06 -5.35 27.30
CA ARG A 190 -9.21 -6.20 27.59
C ARG A 190 -9.12 -7.59 26.97
N CYS A 191 -7.93 -8.04 26.51
CA CYS A 191 -7.79 -9.43 26.09
C CYS A 191 -8.01 -10.31 27.34
N GLN A 192 -9.20 -10.91 27.44
CA GLN A 192 -9.58 -11.84 28.50
C GLN A 192 -9.03 -13.24 28.20
#